data_AF-A0A8J2IXY5-F1
#
_entry.id   AF-A0A8J2IXY5-F1
#
_cell.length_a   1.000
_cell.length_b   1.000
_cell.length_c   1.000
_cell.angle_alpha   90.00
_cell.angle_beta   90.00
_cell.angle_gamma   90.00
#
_symmetry.space_group_name_H-M   'P 1'
#
loop_
_entity.id
_entity.type
_entity.pdbx_description
1 polymer ?
#
loop_
_entity_poly.entity_id
_entity_poly.type
_entity_poly.pdbx_seq_one_letter_code
_entity_poly.pdbx_strand_id
1 'polypeptide(L)'
;MKAMKTIDRVDEIFDRLESLESTFQSAIARQREKSPVPTPYSVPRHGEAISPDGGIVAASSVHSTGPGTQTSLSQFANNNVFNTTMDIPLSHSSTTGNLLRSAPAKALLGHYPPDLFLHIELRRPIPDGLRLNATPASQIDIPSLSPNETDHLVRNYFQLVHRFHPILDQRAFYELYDHILERGPRPDLPSALVLVVLALGTVAAETPNRMDACWSPGIRFFTPAVRLLLTESLGSFGGDAHLPQALYLAALYYSYLSRPLLAWRLVHMASTDVQHYWIRSEKLLRDGTGGSQDQSILRVFWAILVLECDILAEHHLPRSGIEKIVDKLPYPWSDGPSEPYMHRWLADLSSRRLLNRIHYVLYAEAEPGTGDPADNSEETLSNLPNLAHELNRQLGAWYHLLPHSIRPNLDSPPIGIDDTMVSIRFVRLRRGRRRIQRRLRMRDSVLCIVDGISMLWSTQYMRPQRL
;
A
#
# COMPACT_ATOMS: atom_id res chain seq x y z
N MET A 1 35.23 1.46 -1.79
CA MET A 1 35.60 1.74 -0.39
C MET A 1 34.45 2.26 0.50
N LYS A 2 33.50 3.07 -0.02
CA LYS A 2 32.32 3.53 0.76
C LYS A 2 31.30 2.41 1.05
N ALA A 3 31.00 1.55 0.07
CA ALA A 3 30.07 0.42 0.24
C ALA A 3 30.55 -0.62 1.29
N MET A 4 31.86 -0.92 1.31
CA MET A 4 32.45 -1.85 2.29
C MET A 4 32.25 -1.37 3.74
N LYS A 5 32.45 -0.06 4.00
CA LYS A 5 32.23 0.53 5.32
C LYS A 5 30.75 0.56 5.75
N THR A 6 29.82 0.60 4.80
CA THR A 6 28.38 0.53 5.10
C THR A 6 27.98 -0.90 5.46
N ILE A 7 28.56 -1.90 4.78
CA ILE A 7 28.36 -3.33 5.04
C ILE A 7 28.81 -3.70 6.46
N ASP A 8 30.02 -3.30 6.86
CA ASP A 8 30.57 -3.56 8.20
C ASP A 8 29.68 -2.96 9.32
N ARG A 9 29.06 -1.80 9.06
CA ARG A 9 28.13 -1.15 10.00
C ARG A 9 26.78 -1.85 10.10
N VAL A 10 26.30 -2.43 9.01
CA VAL A 10 25.03 -3.18 9.02
C VAL A 10 25.20 -4.47 9.81
N ASP A 11 26.34 -5.14 9.66
CA ASP A 11 26.62 -6.39 10.38
C ASP A 11 26.77 -6.13 11.89
N GLU A 12 27.40 -5.01 12.29
CA GLU A 12 27.43 -4.58 13.71
C GLU A 12 26.03 -4.35 14.31
N ILE A 13 25.08 -3.82 13.51
CA ILE A 13 23.69 -3.62 13.95
C ILE A 13 23.00 -4.97 14.14
N PHE A 14 23.24 -5.94 13.25
CA PHE A 14 22.69 -7.28 13.38
C PHE A 14 23.20 -7.99 14.62
N ASP A 15 24.51 -7.94 14.89
CA ASP A 15 25.10 -8.55 16.09
C ASP A 15 24.51 -7.96 17.38
N ARG A 16 24.28 -6.64 17.40
CA ARG A 16 23.61 -5.96 18.53
C ARG A 16 22.15 -6.39 18.67
N LEU A 17 21.43 -6.58 17.57
CA LEU A 17 20.04 -7.04 17.58
C LEU A 17 19.93 -8.48 18.10
N GLU A 18 20.78 -9.39 17.65
CA GLU A 18 20.83 -10.77 18.16
C GLU A 18 21.19 -10.82 19.65
N SER A 19 22.16 -10.00 20.08
CA SER A 19 22.52 -9.89 21.49
C SER A 19 21.36 -9.37 22.36
N LEU A 20 20.64 -8.35 21.89
CA LEU A 20 19.46 -7.82 22.58
C LEU A 20 18.32 -8.82 22.61
N GLU A 21 18.05 -9.53 21.51
CA GLU A 21 17.03 -10.56 21.44
C GLU A 21 17.33 -11.71 22.42
N SER A 22 18.56 -12.22 22.42
CA SER A 22 19.02 -13.25 23.35
C SER A 22 18.88 -12.81 24.82
N THR A 23 19.24 -11.56 25.11
CA THR A 23 19.10 -10.98 26.45
C THR A 23 17.63 -10.86 26.87
N PHE A 24 16.75 -10.46 25.95
CA PHE A 24 15.32 -10.30 26.21
C PHE A 24 14.62 -11.64 26.39
N GLN A 25 14.93 -12.63 25.55
CA GLN A 25 14.43 -14.00 25.69
C GLN A 25 14.88 -14.61 27.02
N SER A 26 16.14 -14.39 27.42
CA SER A 26 16.67 -14.81 28.72
C SER A 26 15.98 -14.11 29.90
N ALA A 27 15.65 -12.83 29.77
CA ALA A 27 14.92 -12.08 30.80
C ALA A 27 13.46 -12.56 30.94
N ILE A 28 12.78 -12.86 29.83
CA ILE A 28 11.43 -13.44 29.82
C ILE A 28 11.44 -14.83 30.46
N ALA A 29 12.43 -15.68 30.13
CA ALA A 29 12.58 -17.00 30.74
C ALA A 29 12.76 -16.90 32.26
N ARG A 30 13.61 -15.99 32.74
CA ARG A 30 13.81 -15.71 34.17
C ARG A 30 12.56 -15.15 34.87
N GLN A 31 11.70 -14.41 34.18
CA GLN A 31 10.42 -13.96 34.72
C GLN A 31 9.40 -15.09 34.81
N ARG A 32 9.38 -16.02 33.84
CA ARG A 32 8.54 -17.22 33.89
C ARG A 32 8.92 -18.14 35.06
N GLU A 33 10.20 -18.27 35.37
CA GLU A 33 10.68 -19.05 36.53
C GLU A 33 10.35 -18.41 37.89
N LYS A 34 10.07 -17.09 37.92
CA LYS A 34 9.76 -16.34 39.15
C LYS A 34 8.27 -16.19 39.46
N SER A 35 7.35 -16.72 38.65
CA SER A 35 5.91 -16.72 38.98
C SER A 35 5.53 -17.96 39.80
N PRO A 36 5.06 -17.81 41.05
CA PRO A 36 4.42 -18.91 41.76
C PRO A 36 2.97 -19.12 41.25
N VAL A 37 2.54 -20.37 41.34
CA VAL A 37 1.20 -20.94 41.02
C VAL A 37 0.04 -19.98 41.37
N PRO A 38 -1.01 -19.86 40.53
CA PRO A 38 -2.14 -18.97 40.83
C PRO A 38 -3.05 -19.58 41.91
N THR A 39 -3.12 -18.96 43.08
CA THR A 39 -4.24 -19.13 44.02
C THR A 39 -5.37 -18.15 43.69
N PRO A 40 -6.64 -18.51 43.95
CA PRO A 40 -7.81 -17.82 43.40
C PRO A 40 -8.01 -16.44 44.05
N TYR A 41 -8.17 -15.40 43.22
CA TYR A 41 -8.47 -14.04 43.68
C TYR A 41 -9.85 -13.96 44.35
N SER A 42 -9.86 -13.51 45.60
CA SER A 42 -11.05 -13.00 46.29
C SER A 42 -11.25 -11.53 45.87
N VAL A 43 -12.46 -11.19 45.40
CA VAL A 43 -12.86 -9.83 45.02
C VAL A 43 -13.21 -9.03 46.28
N PRO A 44 -12.61 -7.85 46.55
CA PRO A 44 -13.16 -6.91 47.51
C PRO A 44 -14.16 -5.99 46.80
N ARG A 45 -15.40 -6.06 47.27
CA ARG A 45 -16.53 -5.20 46.96
C ARG A 45 -16.42 -3.93 47.80
N HIS A 46 -16.33 -2.75 47.18
CA HIS A 46 -16.78 -1.51 47.81
C HIS A 46 -17.36 -0.59 46.74
N GLY A 47 -18.66 -0.32 46.88
CA GLY A 47 -19.33 0.75 46.17
C GLY A 47 -19.26 2.02 46.98
N GLU A 48 -19.19 3.14 46.28
CA GLU A 48 -19.70 4.42 46.75
C GLU A 48 -20.11 5.24 45.53
N ALA A 49 -21.37 5.65 45.54
CA ALA A 49 -22.03 6.44 44.52
C ALA A 49 -21.79 7.93 44.81
N ILE A 50 -21.44 8.72 43.79
CA ILE A 50 -21.60 10.19 43.81
C ILE A 50 -22.12 10.65 42.43
N SER A 51 -23.19 11.44 42.50
CA SER A 51 -24.04 11.98 41.43
C SER A 51 -23.36 13.02 40.52
N PRO A 52 -23.91 13.34 39.34
CA PRO A 52 -23.40 14.36 38.42
C PRO A 52 -24.08 15.73 38.67
N ASP A 53 -23.29 16.80 38.78
CA ASP A 53 -23.81 18.15 38.59
C ASP A 53 -22.72 19.10 38.05
N GLY A 54 -23.14 20.05 37.21
CA GLY A 54 -22.40 21.28 36.95
C GLY A 54 -21.79 21.46 35.55
N GLY A 55 -22.55 22.11 34.66
CA GLY A 55 -22.01 23.30 33.98
C GLY A 55 -21.72 23.20 32.47
N ILE A 56 -22.76 23.39 31.67
CA ILE A 56 -22.66 23.93 30.31
C ILE A 56 -22.02 25.32 30.40
N VAL A 57 -20.92 25.56 29.68
CA VAL A 57 -20.40 26.92 29.45
C VAL A 57 -20.38 27.19 27.95
N ALA A 58 -21.30 28.04 27.53
CA ALA A 58 -21.32 28.68 26.21
C ALA A 58 -20.48 29.96 26.27
N ALA A 59 -19.68 30.20 25.24
CA ALA A 59 -19.15 31.52 24.88
C ALA A 59 -18.61 31.47 23.45
N SER A 60 -18.71 32.47 22.58
CA SER A 60 -19.55 33.65 22.43
C SER A 60 -19.29 34.11 20.98
N SER A 61 -20.33 34.59 20.31
CA SER A 61 -20.26 35.24 19.01
C SER A 61 -19.38 36.49 19.05
N VAL A 62 -18.47 36.64 18.09
CA VAL A 62 -17.84 37.93 17.79
C VAL A 62 -18.15 38.31 16.35
N HIS A 63 -19.00 39.32 16.19
CA HIS A 63 -19.19 40.07 14.96
C HIS A 63 -18.00 41.02 14.78
N SER A 64 -17.47 41.10 13.56
CA SER A 64 -16.71 42.28 13.10
C SER A 64 -17.03 42.56 11.63
N THR A 65 -17.43 43.80 11.38
CA THR A 65 -17.97 44.40 10.16
C THR A 65 -16.90 45.02 9.26
N GLY A 66 -16.84 44.58 7.99
CA GLY A 66 -16.43 45.30 6.75
C GLY A 66 -14.95 45.68 6.51
N PRO A 67 -14.52 46.06 5.26
CA PRO A 67 -15.20 46.02 3.96
C PRO A 67 -14.48 45.12 2.91
N GLY A 68 -15.07 45.01 1.72
CA GLY A 68 -14.82 43.98 0.72
C GLY A 68 -13.39 43.88 0.15
N THR A 69 -12.96 42.64 -0.01
CA THR A 69 -12.18 42.20 -1.17
C THR A 69 -12.72 40.82 -1.53
N GLN A 70 -13.58 40.77 -2.54
CA GLN A 70 -13.99 39.51 -3.14
C GLN A 70 -12.79 38.96 -3.92
N THR A 71 -11.86 38.30 -3.24
CA THR A 71 -10.91 37.41 -3.91
C THR A 71 -11.70 36.20 -4.38
N SER A 72 -12.13 36.29 -5.63
CA SER A 72 -12.84 35.26 -6.36
C SER A 72 -12.20 33.88 -6.14
N LEU A 73 -13.02 32.91 -5.73
CA LEU A 73 -12.70 31.49 -5.57
C LEU A 73 -12.14 30.84 -6.87
N SER A 74 -12.08 31.58 -7.98
CA SER A 74 -11.49 31.14 -9.25
C SER A 74 -9.95 31.11 -9.25
N GLN A 75 -9.25 31.81 -8.35
CA GLN A 75 -7.78 31.74 -8.29
C GLN A 75 -7.25 30.41 -7.70
N PHE A 76 -8.03 29.74 -6.85
CA PHE A 76 -7.66 28.41 -6.33
C PHE A 76 -7.80 27.28 -7.37
N ALA A 77 -8.52 27.51 -8.46
CA ALA A 77 -8.66 26.55 -9.56
C ALA A 77 -7.46 26.56 -10.52
N ASN A 78 -6.69 27.65 -10.58
CA ASN A 78 -5.58 27.81 -11.53
C ASN A 78 -4.26 27.18 -11.06
N ASN A 79 -4.16 26.76 -9.80
CA ASN A 79 -3.00 26.05 -9.29
C ASN A 79 -3.12 24.54 -9.57
N ASN A 80 -3.11 24.17 -10.85
CA ASN A 80 -3.21 22.79 -11.35
C ASN A 80 -2.16 21.83 -10.76
N VAL A 81 -1.04 22.34 -10.24
CA VAL A 81 0.01 21.54 -9.59
C VAL A 81 -0.46 20.97 -8.25
N PHE A 82 -1.13 21.78 -7.43
CA PHE A 82 -1.56 21.35 -6.08
C PHE A 82 -2.79 20.42 -6.08
N ASN A 83 -3.45 20.27 -7.23
CA ASN A 83 -4.66 19.47 -7.40
C ASN A 83 -4.38 18.08 -7.99
N THR A 84 -3.15 17.81 -8.47
CA THR A 84 -2.87 16.64 -9.31
C THR A 84 -1.77 15.73 -8.78
N THR A 85 -0.78 16.21 -8.02
CA THR A 85 0.42 15.41 -7.73
C THR A 85 0.15 14.21 -6.80
N MET A 86 0.37 12.99 -7.31
CA MET A 86 0.39 11.73 -6.57
C MET A 86 1.78 11.32 -6.04
N ASP A 87 2.75 12.23 -6.09
CA ASP A 87 4.15 11.90 -5.81
C ASP A 87 4.48 11.80 -4.33
N ILE A 88 5.15 10.70 -3.98
CA ILE A 88 5.86 10.55 -2.72
C ILE A 88 7.29 11.06 -2.98
N PRO A 89 7.76 12.11 -2.27
CA PRO A 89 9.10 12.66 -2.48
C PRO A 89 10.20 11.61 -2.35
N LEU A 90 11.29 11.75 -3.11
CA LEU A 90 12.41 10.80 -3.06
C LEU A 90 13.08 10.78 -1.68
N SER A 91 13.08 11.91 -0.98
CA SER A 91 13.59 12.07 0.39
C SER A 91 12.55 11.78 1.49
N HIS A 92 11.46 11.07 1.18
CA HIS A 92 10.42 10.81 2.18
C HIS A 92 10.96 10.05 3.39
N SER A 93 10.59 10.52 4.58
CA SER A 93 10.89 9.81 5.82
C SER A 93 9.81 8.77 6.09
N SER A 94 10.17 7.48 6.06
CA SER A 94 9.27 6.44 6.54
C SER A 94 9.15 6.52 8.06
N THR A 95 7.98 6.17 8.59
CA THR A 95 7.78 5.99 10.04
C THR A 95 8.89 5.17 10.66
N THR A 96 9.16 4.00 10.08
CA THR A 96 10.08 3.01 10.63
C THR A 96 11.49 3.60 10.62
N GLY A 97 11.87 4.29 9.55
CA GLY A 97 13.12 5.05 9.50
C GLY A 97 13.19 6.14 10.57
N ASN A 98 12.11 6.88 10.84
CA ASN A 98 12.09 7.90 11.90
C ASN A 98 12.18 7.31 13.31
N LEU A 99 11.51 6.18 13.55
CA LEU A 99 11.62 5.45 14.82
C LEU A 99 13.05 4.93 15.04
N LEU A 100 13.65 4.31 14.03
CA LEU A 100 15.00 3.75 14.12
C LEU A 100 16.08 4.85 14.18
N ARG A 101 15.80 6.04 13.65
CA ARG A 101 16.65 7.24 13.83
C ARG A 101 16.41 7.97 15.15
N SER A 102 15.41 7.59 15.95
CA SER A 102 15.13 8.25 17.22
C SER A 102 16.29 8.08 18.21
N ALA A 103 16.46 9.04 19.14
CA ALA A 103 17.54 8.99 20.13
C ALA A 103 17.56 7.68 20.96
N PRO A 104 16.41 7.15 21.44
CA PRO A 104 16.38 5.86 22.13
C PRO A 104 16.84 4.68 21.26
N ALA A 105 16.36 4.60 20.01
CA ALA A 105 16.77 3.55 19.08
C ALA A 105 18.25 3.65 18.72
N LYS A 106 18.75 4.88 18.53
CA LYS A 106 20.16 5.15 18.24
C LYS A 106 21.08 4.79 19.42
N ALA A 107 20.62 4.99 20.66
CA ALA A 107 21.37 4.59 21.85
C ALA A 107 21.51 3.06 21.96
N LEU A 108 20.52 2.30 21.49
CA LEU A 108 20.51 0.84 21.52
C LEU A 108 21.25 0.23 20.32
N LEU A 109 20.91 0.67 19.11
CA LEU A 109 21.31 0.04 17.85
C LEU A 109 22.46 0.77 17.14
N GLY A 110 22.83 1.97 17.59
CA GLY A 110 23.78 2.81 16.88
C GLY A 110 23.14 3.61 15.74
N HIS A 111 23.96 4.08 14.80
CA HIS A 111 23.47 4.94 13.72
C HIS A 111 22.72 4.12 12.65
N TYR A 112 21.40 4.30 12.57
CA TYR A 112 20.56 3.68 11.56
C TYR A 112 20.87 4.19 10.15
N PRO A 113 21.39 3.35 9.23
CA PRO A 113 21.59 3.74 7.85
C PRO A 113 20.25 3.65 7.07
N PRO A 114 19.96 4.59 6.16
CA PRO A 114 18.67 4.66 5.46
C PRO A 114 18.39 3.43 4.58
N ASP A 115 19.43 2.75 4.12
CA ASP A 115 19.43 1.59 3.23
C ASP A 115 19.49 0.24 4.00
N LEU A 116 19.24 0.23 5.31
CA LEU A 116 19.28 -1.00 6.12
C LEU A 116 18.36 -2.08 5.54
N PHE A 117 17.06 -1.80 5.36
CA PHE A 117 16.08 -2.76 4.88
C PHE A 117 16.42 -3.33 3.49
N LEU A 118 17.00 -2.50 2.62
CA LEU A 118 17.50 -2.94 1.32
C LEU A 118 18.62 -3.96 1.49
N HIS A 119 19.59 -3.70 2.37
CA HIS A 119 20.68 -4.65 2.65
C HIS A 119 20.20 -5.95 3.29
N ILE A 120 19.18 -5.89 4.16
CA ILE A 120 18.56 -7.09 4.75
C ILE A 120 17.98 -7.97 3.63
N GLU A 121 17.18 -7.39 2.74
CA GLU A 121 16.52 -8.15 1.69
C GLU A 121 17.50 -8.65 0.63
N LEU A 122 18.57 -7.90 0.31
CA LEU A 122 19.63 -8.36 -0.59
C LEU A 122 20.41 -9.57 -0.07
N ARG A 123 20.54 -9.73 1.26
CA ARG A 123 21.18 -10.90 1.87
C ARG A 123 20.26 -12.10 2.03
N ARG A 124 18.94 -11.90 1.87
CA ARG A 124 17.96 -12.94 2.09
C ARG A 124 18.07 -14.00 0.98
N PRO A 125 18.20 -15.30 1.31
CA PRO A 125 18.23 -16.34 0.31
C PRO A 125 16.89 -16.42 -0.45
N ILE A 126 17.00 -16.61 -1.76
CA ILE A 126 15.85 -16.76 -2.66
C ILE A 126 15.79 -18.24 -3.07
N PRO A 127 14.74 -18.98 -2.69
CA PRO A 127 14.52 -20.35 -3.16
C PRO A 127 14.53 -20.44 -4.68
N ASP A 128 15.05 -21.53 -5.25
CA ASP A 128 15.27 -21.62 -6.71
C ASP A 128 13.99 -21.46 -7.54
N GLY A 129 12.84 -21.92 -7.05
CA GLY A 129 11.55 -21.72 -7.73
C GLY A 129 11.02 -20.28 -7.70
N LEU A 130 11.59 -19.42 -6.85
CA LEU A 130 11.24 -17.99 -6.74
C LEU A 130 12.24 -17.07 -7.44
N ARG A 131 13.25 -17.62 -8.12
CA ARG A 131 14.24 -16.80 -8.84
C ARG A 131 13.64 -16.28 -10.14
N LEU A 132 13.85 -14.99 -10.41
CA LEU A 132 13.41 -14.33 -11.63
C LEU A 132 14.36 -14.65 -12.80
N ASN A 133 14.22 -15.85 -13.35
CA ASN A 133 15.01 -16.30 -14.49
C ASN A 133 14.10 -16.41 -15.72
N ALA A 134 14.46 -15.76 -16.83
CA ALA A 134 13.76 -15.98 -18.11
C ALA A 134 14.10 -17.37 -18.65
N THR A 135 13.13 -18.04 -19.27
CA THR A 135 13.32 -19.36 -19.87
C THR A 135 12.53 -19.43 -21.18
N PRO A 136 13.10 -19.95 -22.28
CA PRO A 136 12.39 -20.07 -23.55
C PRO A 136 11.09 -20.88 -23.37
N ALA A 137 10.01 -20.48 -24.02
CA ALA A 137 8.70 -21.13 -23.93
C ALA A 137 8.75 -22.65 -24.17
N SER A 138 9.66 -23.11 -25.04
CA SER A 138 9.87 -24.54 -25.35
C SER A 138 10.46 -25.38 -24.20
N GLN A 139 11.05 -24.73 -23.20
CA GLN A 139 11.69 -25.38 -22.05
C GLN A 139 10.88 -25.23 -20.76
N ILE A 140 9.71 -24.59 -20.82
CA ILE A 140 8.83 -24.42 -19.67
C ILE A 140 7.90 -25.62 -19.60
N ASP A 141 8.10 -26.45 -18.58
CA ASP A 141 7.16 -27.52 -18.24
C ASP A 141 5.97 -26.95 -17.48
N ILE A 142 4.77 -27.20 -17.98
CA ILE A 142 3.53 -26.62 -17.46
C ILE A 142 2.76 -27.70 -16.72
N PRO A 143 2.40 -27.47 -15.45
CA PRO A 143 1.70 -28.47 -14.66
C PRO A 143 0.33 -28.77 -15.27
N SER A 144 -0.04 -30.05 -15.28
CA SER A 144 -1.41 -30.44 -15.61
C SER A 144 -2.38 -29.88 -14.56
N LEU A 145 -3.52 -29.39 -15.03
CA LEU A 145 -4.54 -28.79 -14.18
C LEU A 145 -5.67 -29.81 -13.98
N SER A 146 -5.99 -30.12 -12.72
CA SER A 146 -7.17 -30.91 -12.38
C SER A 146 -8.28 -29.98 -11.89
N PRO A 147 -9.52 -30.08 -12.41
CA PRO A 147 -10.62 -29.19 -12.00
C PRO A 147 -10.88 -29.23 -10.49
N ASN A 148 -10.87 -30.43 -9.90
CA ASN A 148 -11.10 -30.62 -8.46
C ASN A 148 -10.14 -29.81 -7.58
N GLU A 149 -8.86 -29.74 -7.97
CA GLU A 149 -7.87 -28.94 -7.26
C GLU A 149 -7.92 -27.47 -7.63
N THR A 150 -8.15 -27.14 -8.89
CA THR A 150 -7.98 -25.76 -9.36
C THR A 150 -9.20 -24.88 -9.10
N ASP A 151 -10.42 -25.45 -9.09
CA ASP A 151 -11.67 -24.74 -8.80
C ASP A 151 -11.66 -24.02 -7.46
N HIS A 152 -11.22 -24.71 -6.40
CA HIS A 152 -11.22 -24.14 -5.05
C HIS A 152 -10.16 -23.03 -4.92
N LEU A 153 -9.04 -23.14 -5.63
CA LEU A 153 -8.00 -22.11 -5.66
C LEU A 153 -8.48 -20.84 -6.38
N VAL A 154 -9.19 -20.99 -7.51
CA VAL A 154 -9.80 -19.85 -8.21
C VAL A 154 -10.83 -19.15 -7.31
N ARG A 155 -11.69 -19.90 -6.61
CA ARG A 155 -12.62 -19.33 -5.62
C ARG A 155 -11.91 -18.58 -4.52
N ASN A 156 -10.83 -19.13 -3.97
CA ASN A 156 -10.02 -18.48 -2.94
C ASN A 156 -9.42 -17.15 -3.45
N TYR A 157 -8.92 -17.12 -4.69
CA TYR A 157 -8.42 -15.89 -5.30
C TYR A 157 -9.51 -14.81 -5.36
N PHE A 158 -10.70 -15.12 -5.90
CA PHE A 158 -11.76 -14.12 -6.02
C PHE A 158 -12.27 -13.62 -4.66
N GLN A 159 -12.33 -14.51 -3.65
CA GLN A 159 -12.82 -14.14 -2.33
C GLN A 159 -11.81 -13.35 -1.50
N LEU A 160 -10.53 -13.71 -1.56
CA LEU A 160 -9.48 -13.23 -0.65
C LEU A 160 -8.57 -12.17 -1.28
N VAL A 161 -8.29 -12.27 -2.58
CA VAL A 161 -7.31 -11.42 -3.27
C VAL A 161 -8.00 -10.39 -4.15
N HIS A 162 -8.88 -10.84 -5.05
CA HIS A 162 -9.57 -9.98 -6.03
C HIS A 162 -10.38 -8.87 -5.35
N ARG A 163 -10.95 -9.13 -4.17
CA ARG A 163 -11.67 -8.14 -3.36
C ARG A 163 -10.86 -6.86 -3.11
N PHE A 164 -9.54 -6.98 -2.92
CA PHE A 164 -8.64 -5.84 -2.67
C PHE A 164 -7.91 -5.38 -3.93
N HIS A 165 -7.81 -6.27 -4.93
CA HIS A 165 -7.11 -6.03 -6.19
C HIS A 165 -7.99 -6.41 -7.39
N PRO A 166 -9.09 -5.67 -7.63
CA PRO A 166 -10.10 -6.06 -8.60
C PRO A 166 -9.67 -5.69 -10.03
N ILE A 167 -8.61 -6.32 -10.55
CA ILE A 167 -8.08 -5.98 -11.88
C ILE A 167 -8.69 -6.83 -13.01
N LEU A 168 -9.15 -8.05 -12.69
CA LEU A 168 -9.70 -9.00 -13.66
C LEU A 168 -11.22 -8.86 -13.77
N ASP A 169 -11.77 -9.13 -14.94
CA ASP A 169 -13.21 -9.38 -15.03
C ASP A 169 -13.50 -10.83 -14.62
N GLN A 170 -14.39 -11.03 -13.65
CA GLN A 170 -14.65 -12.35 -13.11
C GLN A 170 -15.23 -13.30 -14.16
N ARG A 171 -16.19 -12.84 -14.98
CA ARG A 171 -16.85 -13.68 -15.99
C ARG A 171 -15.86 -14.07 -17.09
N ALA A 172 -15.16 -13.09 -17.64
CA ALA A 172 -14.16 -13.33 -18.67
C ALA A 172 -13.03 -14.24 -18.18
N PHE A 173 -12.64 -14.15 -16.91
CA PHE A 173 -11.65 -15.04 -16.33
C PHE A 173 -12.16 -16.49 -16.22
N TYR A 174 -13.40 -16.71 -15.78
CA TYR A 174 -13.97 -18.08 -15.73
C TYR A 174 -14.08 -18.69 -17.13
N GLU A 175 -14.51 -17.92 -18.13
CA GLU A 175 -14.52 -18.38 -19.54
C GLU A 175 -13.12 -18.75 -20.03
N LEU A 176 -12.11 -17.93 -19.70
CA LEU A 176 -10.72 -18.23 -20.04
C LEU A 176 -10.20 -19.49 -19.32
N TYR A 177 -10.56 -19.65 -18.05
CA TYR A 177 -10.15 -20.79 -17.23
C TYR A 177 -10.74 -22.09 -17.76
N ASP A 178 -12.04 -22.13 -18.07
CA ASP A 178 -12.71 -23.30 -18.64
C ASP A 178 -12.08 -23.69 -19.98
N HIS A 179 -11.77 -22.69 -20.83
CA HIS A 179 -11.10 -22.92 -22.11
C HIS A 179 -9.72 -23.57 -21.97
N ILE A 180 -8.95 -23.16 -20.96
CA ILE A 180 -7.62 -23.72 -20.67
C ILE A 180 -7.73 -25.14 -20.10
N LEU A 181 -8.75 -25.41 -19.27
CA LEU A 181 -9.00 -26.76 -18.77
C LEU A 181 -9.38 -27.73 -19.91
N GLU A 182 -10.20 -27.29 -20.87
CA GLU A 182 -10.61 -28.12 -22.00
C GLU A 182 -9.46 -28.43 -22.98
N ARG A 183 -8.64 -27.43 -23.29
CA ARG A 183 -7.55 -27.56 -24.29
C ARG A 183 -6.22 -28.03 -23.70
N GLY A 184 -6.08 -27.97 -22.38
CA GLY A 184 -4.82 -28.12 -21.68
C GLY A 184 -4.00 -26.81 -21.68
N PRO A 185 -3.25 -26.55 -20.60
CA PRO A 185 -2.46 -25.34 -20.48
C PRO A 185 -1.24 -25.37 -21.41
N ARG A 186 -0.90 -24.23 -21.99
CA ARG A 186 0.20 -24.07 -22.97
C ARG A 186 1.13 -22.94 -22.53
N PRO A 187 2.36 -22.83 -23.06
CA PRO A 187 3.26 -21.75 -22.71
C PRO A 187 2.86 -20.43 -23.40
N ASP A 188 1.66 -19.93 -23.07
CA ASP A 188 1.09 -18.67 -23.52
C ASP A 188 0.67 -17.76 -22.34
N LEU A 189 0.51 -16.47 -22.62
CA LEU A 189 0.14 -15.46 -21.61
C LEU A 189 -1.17 -15.78 -20.86
N PRO A 190 -2.24 -16.28 -21.51
CA PRO A 190 -3.47 -16.62 -20.80
C PRO A 190 -3.26 -17.79 -19.82
N SER A 191 -2.48 -18.81 -20.18
CA SER A 191 -2.13 -19.89 -19.24
C SER A 191 -1.28 -19.38 -18.09
N ALA A 192 -0.32 -18.47 -18.36
CA ALA A 192 0.47 -17.83 -17.31
C ALA A 192 -0.41 -17.08 -16.30
N LEU A 193 -1.40 -16.33 -16.80
CA LEU A 193 -2.36 -15.61 -15.96
C LEU A 193 -3.13 -16.55 -15.04
N VAL A 194 -3.67 -17.66 -15.58
CA VAL A 194 -4.37 -18.68 -14.79
C VAL A 194 -3.47 -19.28 -13.72
N LEU A 195 -2.24 -19.67 -14.07
CA LEU A 195 -1.29 -20.24 -13.13
C LEU A 195 -0.93 -19.28 -11.98
N VAL A 196 -0.78 -17.98 -12.26
CA VAL A 196 -0.55 -16.97 -11.22
C VAL A 196 -1.78 -16.83 -10.31
N VAL A 197 -3.00 -16.86 -10.87
CA VAL A 197 -4.24 -16.84 -10.08
C VAL A 197 -4.33 -18.06 -9.14
N LEU A 198 -3.97 -19.25 -9.63
CA LEU A 198 -3.93 -20.47 -8.79
C LEU A 198 -2.89 -20.36 -7.67
N ALA A 199 -1.70 -19.83 -7.97
CA ALA A 199 -0.66 -19.59 -6.97
C ALA A 199 -1.13 -18.60 -5.88
N LEU A 200 -1.80 -17.52 -6.29
CA LEU A 200 -2.39 -16.54 -5.38
C LEU A 200 -3.52 -17.13 -4.53
N GLY A 201 -4.40 -17.94 -5.13
CA GLY A 201 -5.46 -18.65 -4.42
C GLY A 201 -4.93 -19.61 -3.35
N THR A 202 -3.75 -20.20 -3.59
CA THR A 202 -3.05 -21.06 -2.62
C THR A 202 -2.47 -20.24 -1.47
N VAL A 203 -1.63 -19.25 -1.77
CA VAL A 203 -0.91 -18.46 -0.75
C VAL A 203 -1.85 -17.60 0.12
N ALA A 204 -2.97 -17.15 -0.43
CA ALA A 204 -3.94 -16.33 0.31
C ALA A 204 -4.76 -17.14 1.31
N ALA A 205 -4.98 -18.44 1.05
CA ALA A 205 -5.71 -19.32 1.96
C ALA A 205 -4.83 -19.86 3.10
N GLU A 206 -3.51 -19.87 2.93
CA GLU A 206 -2.57 -20.42 3.90
C GLU A 206 -2.13 -19.40 4.97
N THR A 207 -1.97 -19.90 6.20
CA THR A 207 -1.36 -19.14 7.28
C THR A 207 0.16 -19.07 7.09
N PRO A 208 0.79 -17.88 7.20
CA PRO A 208 2.24 -17.76 7.03
C PRO A 208 2.99 -18.56 8.08
N ASN A 209 3.84 -19.47 7.63
CA ASN A 209 4.85 -20.02 8.51
C ASN A 209 6.07 -19.08 8.56
N ARG A 210 6.13 -18.21 9.58
CA ARG A 210 7.21 -17.22 9.74
C ARG A 210 8.58 -17.85 10.04
N MET A 211 8.59 -19.11 10.48
CA MET A 211 9.81 -19.82 10.85
C MET A 211 10.42 -20.58 9.67
N ASP A 212 9.65 -20.78 8.60
CA ASP A 212 10.10 -21.53 7.43
C ASP A 212 10.58 -20.58 6.33
N ALA A 213 11.90 -20.54 6.13
CA ALA A 213 12.53 -19.74 5.09
C ALA A 213 12.16 -20.20 3.66
N CYS A 214 11.70 -21.44 3.50
CA CYS A 214 11.27 -22.06 2.24
C CYS A 214 9.76 -21.96 2.01
N TRP A 215 9.00 -21.30 2.90
CA TRP A 215 7.55 -21.14 2.78
C TRP A 215 7.20 -20.45 1.46
N SER A 216 6.69 -21.23 0.51
CA SER A 216 6.35 -20.78 -0.84
C SER A 216 5.12 -21.55 -1.39
N PRO A 217 3.93 -21.33 -0.82
CA PRO A 217 2.72 -22.02 -1.25
C PRO A 217 2.37 -21.75 -2.70
N GLY A 218 1.94 -22.76 -3.45
CA GLY A 218 1.56 -22.59 -4.86
C GLY A 218 2.74 -22.37 -5.81
N ILE A 219 4.00 -22.54 -5.35
CA ILE A 219 5.21 -22.35 -6.17
C ILE A 219 5.20 -23.17 -7.46
N ARG A 220 4.59 -24.37 -7.44
CA ARG A 220 4.44 -25.25 -8.60
C ARG A 220 3.70 -24.60 -9.79
N PHE A 221 2.76 -23.69 -9.50
CA PHE A 221 2.05 -22.93 -10.52
C PHE A 221 2.79 -21.62 -10.83
N PHE A 222 3.36 -21.01 -9.79
CA PHE A 222 4.02 -19.71 -9.91
C PHE A 222 5.31 -19.74 -10.74
N THR A 223 6.20 -20.71 -10.51
CA THR A 223 7.51 -20.79 -11.19
C THR A 223 7.41 -20.85 -12.71
N PRO A 224 6.62 -21.76 -13.34
CA PRO A 224 6.51 -21.78 -14.80
C PRO A 224 5.87 -20.49 -15.33
N ALA A 225 4.88 -19.94 -14.62
CA ALA A 225 4.22 -18.71 -15.03
C ALA A 225 5.18 -17.51 -15.05
N VAL A 226 5.93 -17.28 -13.96
CA VAL A 226 6.83 -16.12 -13.90
C VAL A 226 7.96 -16.23 -14.92
N ARG A 227 8.49 -17.42 -15.19
CA ARG A 227 9.52 -17.63 -16.23
C ARG A 227 9.01 -17.26 -17.61
N LEU A 228 7.77 -17.64 -17.94
CA LEU A 228 7.12 -17.28 -19.20
C LEU A 228 6.87 -15.77 -19.29
N LEU A 229 6.32 -15.16 -18.24
CA LEU A 229 6.08 -13.72 -18.20
C LEU A 229 7.37 -12.90 -18.38
N LEU A 230 8.47 -13.35 -17.77
CA LEU A 230 9.78 -12.71 -17.96
C LEU A 230 10.24 -12.82 -19.42
N THR A 231 10.09 -13.96 -20.07
CA THR A 231 10.46 -14.13 -21.48
C THR A 231 9.61 -13.25 -22.40
N GLU A 232 8.29 -13.25 -22.24
CA GLU A 232 7.38 -12.44 -23.05
C GLU A 232 7.59 -10.93 -22.84
N SER A 233 7.90 -10.52 -21.60
CA SER A 233 8.15 -9.10 -21.28
C SER A 233 9.36 -8.49 -21.98
N LEU A 234 10.34 -9.31 -22.41
CA LEU A 234 11.53 -8.82 -23.12
C LEU A 234 11.19 -8.33 -24.54
N GLY A 235 10.09 -8.82 -25.13
CA GLY A 235 9.64 -8.47 -26.47
C GLY A 235 8.32 -7.69 -26.51
N SER A 236 7.70 -7.40 -25.36
CA SER A 236 6.40 -6.74 -25.29
C SER A 236 6.49 -5.22 -25.27
N PHE A 237 5.52 -4.58 -25.94
CA PHE A 237 5.38 -3.14 -26.05
C PHE A 237 3.90 -2.72 -25.92
N GLY A 238 3.19 -3.25 -24.91
CA GLY A 238 1.79 -2.93 -24.65
C GLY A 238 0.83 -3.47 -25.73
N GLY A 239 1.08 -4.68 -26.23
CA GLY A 239 0.26 -5.33 -27.25
C GLY A 239 -0.82 -6.26 -26.71
N ASP A 240 -0.59 -6.87 -25.55
CA ASP A 240 -1.48 -7.85 -24.92
C ASP A 240 -1.81 -7.41 -23.50
N ALA A 241 -3.09 -7.37 -23.15
CA ALA A 241 -3.55 -6.97 -21.83
C ALA A 241 -3.24 -8.01 -20.73
N HIS A 242 -3.07 -9.29 -21.09
CA HIS A 242 -2.81 -10.37 -20.13
C HIS A 242 -1.42 -10.25 -19.49
N LEU A 243 -0.42 -9.77 -20.22
CA LEU A 243 0.95 -9.64 -19.71
C LEU A 243 1.03 -8.70 -18.49
N PRO A 244 0.59 -7.42 -18.56
CA PRO A 244 0.69 -6.53 -17.42
C PRO A 244 -0.22 -6.97 -16.26
N GLN A 245 -1.39 -7.57 -16.55
CA GLN A 245 -2.25 -8.18 -15.53
C GLN A 245 -1.53 -9.30 -14.78
N ALA A 246 -0.94 -10.25 -15.51
CA ALA A 246 -0.24 -11.39 -14.93
C ALA A 246 1.05 -10.99 -14.20
N LEU A 247 1.83 -10.04 -14.74
CA LEU A 247 3.01 -9.47 -14.07
C LEU A 247 2.63 -8.78 -12.75
N TYR A 248 1.56 -8.01 -12.73
CA TYR A 248 1.07 -7.37 -11.51
C TYR A 248 0.64 -8.42 -10.46
N LEU A 249 -0.14 -9.43 -10.86
CA LEU A 249 -0.55 -10.50 -9.95
C LEU A 249 0.65 -11.32 -9.46
N ALA A 250 1.65 -11.52 -10.31
CA ALA A 250 2.87 -12.19 -9.91
C ALA A 250 3.69 -11.35 -8.91
N ALA A 251 3.70 -10.03 -9.06
CA ALA A 251 4.26 -9.14 -8.05
C ALA A 251 3.50 -9.23 -6.73
N LEU A 252 2.17 -9.31 -6.78
CA LEU A 252 1.33 -9.48 -5.60
C LEU A 252 1.65 -10.78 -4.86
N TYR A 253 1.91 -11.88 -5.58
CA TYR A 253 2.36 -13.14 -4.99
C TYR A 253 3.67 -12.96 -4.20
N TYR A 254 4.67 -12.26 -4.75
CA TYR A 254 5.88 -11.94 -3.99
C TYR A 254 5.61 -11.05 -2.77
N SER A 255 4.64 -10.14 -2.84
CA SER A 255 4.20 -9.35 -1.68
C SER A 255 3.61 -10.23 -0.58
N TYR A 256 2.83 -11.27 -0.93
CA TYR A 256 2.36 -12.28 0.04
C TYR A 256 3.52 -13.02 0.72
N LEU A 257 4.59 -13.30 -0.01
CA LEU A 257 5.83 -13.91 0.51
C LEU A 257 6.76 -12.90 1.21
N SER A 258 6.35 -11.64 1.32
CA SER A 258 7.16 -10.53 1.85
C SER A 258 8.53 -10.42 1.18
N ARG A 259 8.56 -10.50 -0.17
CA ARG A 259 9.76 -10.31 -1.02
C ARG A 259 9.65 -9.00 -1.83
N PRO A 260 9.87 -7.83 -1.20
CA PRO A 260 9.59 -6.53 -1.81
C PRO A 260 10.44 -6.22 -3.04
N LEU A 261 11.70 -6.67 -3.12
CA LEU A 261 12.56 -6.40 -4.29
C LEU A 261 12.11 -7.17 -5.54
N LEU A 262 11.65 -8.42 -5.36
CA LEU A 262 11.12 -9.23 -6.46
C LEU A 262 9.77 -8.70 -6.92
N ALA A 263 8.90 -8.34 -5.97
CA ALA A 263 7.64 -7.68 -6.25
C ALA A 263 7.88 -6.37 -7.04
N TRP A 264 8.75 -5.50 -6.54
CA TRP A 264 9.12 -4.23 -7.18
C TRP A 264 9.54 -4.42 -8.64
N ARG A 265 10.42 -5.39 -8.91
CA ARG A 265 10.90 -5.63 -10.27
C ARG A 265 9.77 -6.01 -11.23
N LEU A 266 8.85 -6.88 -10.81
CA LEU A 266 7.70 -7.26 -11.63
C LEU A 266 6.69 -6.12 -11.80
N VAL A 267 6.47 -5.31 -10.75
CA VAL A 267 5.64 -4.09 -10.84
C VAL A 267 6.21 -3.12 -11.87
N HIS A 268 7.52 -2.91 -11.90
CA HIS A 268 8.17 -2.05 -12.89
C HIS A 268 8.01 -2.57 -14.32
N MET A 269 8.09 -3.88 -14.52
CA MET A 269 7.88 -4.49 -15.83
C MET A 269 6.42 -4.32 -16.27
N ALA A 270 5.46 -4.57 -15.38
CA ALA A 270 4.04 -4.33 -15.64
C ALA A 270 3.77 -2.85 -15.96
N SER A 271 4.37 -1.93 -15.17
CA SER A 271 4.29 -0.48 -15.36
C SER A 271 4.80 -0.07 -16.73
N THR A 272 5.95 -0.59 -17.14
CA THR A 272 6.54 -0.29 -18.44
C THR A 272 5.61 -0.72 -19.57
N ASP A 273 5.03 -1.92 -19.49
CA ASP A 273 4.13 -2.42 -20.52
C ASP A 273 2.81 -1.62 -20.62
N VAL A 274 2.17 -1.29 -19.49
CA VAL A 274 0.96 -0.45 -19.52
C VAL A 274 1.26 0.96 -20.02
N GLN A 275 2.43 1.53 -19.71
CA GLN A 275 2.82 2.84 -20.25
C GLN A 275 2.97 2.82 -21.78
N HIS A 276 3.46 1.71 -22.36
CA HIS A 276 3.45 1.54 -23.82
C HIS A 276 2.03 1.42 -24.38
N TYR A 277 1.15 0.70 -23.68
CA TYR A 277 -0.28 0.62 -24.04
C TYR A 277 -0.92 2.02 -24.05
N TRP A 278 -0.62 2.85 -23.05
CA TRP A 278 -1.10 4.23 -22.99
C TRP A 278 -0.69 5.07 -24.20
N ILE A 279 0.56 4.97 -24.65
CA ILE A 279 1.03 5.72 -25.83
C ILE A 279 0.18 5.41 -27.07
N ARG A 280 -0.32 4.18 -27.18
CA ARG A 280 -1.14 3.72 -28.32
C ARG A 280 -2.62 4.08 -28.18
N SER A 281 -3.13 4.10 -26.94
CA SER A 281 -4.56 4.17 -26.64
C SER A 281 -4.95 5.36 -25.75
N GLU A 282 -4.12 6.40 -25.67
CA GLU A 282 -4.29 7.54 -24.75
C GLU A 282 -5.70 8.16 -24.81
N LYS A 283 -6.21 8.45 -26.01
CA LYS A 283 -7.52 9.09 -26.17
C LYS A 283 -8.66 8.23 -25.59
N LEU A 284 -8.65 6.93 -25.89
CA LEU A 284 -9.66 5.98 -25.41
C LEU A 284 -9.65 5.86 -23.88
N LEU A 285 -8.44 5.82 -23.29
CA LEU A 285 -8.27 5.70 -21.84
C LEU A 285 -8.62 7.00 -21.10
N ARG A 286 -8.31 8.17 -21.68
CA ARG A 286 -8.66 9.47 -21.09
C ARG A 286 -10.15 9.73 -21.07
N ASP A 287 -10.81 9.42 -22.18
CA ASP A 287 -12.24 9.70 -22.34
C ASP A 287 -13.10 8.63 -21.64
N GLY A 288 -12.50 7.52 -21.19
CA GLY A 288 -13.19 6.41 -20.56
C GLY A 288 -14.12 5.65 -21.51
N THR A 289 -14.09 5.96 -22.81
CA THR A 289 -14.96 5.38 -23.84
C THR A 289 -14.50 4.01 -24.34
N GLY A 290 -13.38 3.51 -23.80
CA GLY A 290 -12.83 2.20 -24.13
C GLY A 290 -13.72 1.01 -23.74
N GLY A 291 -13.47 -0.12 -24.39
CA GLY A 291 -14.19 -1.38 -24.12
C GLY A 291 -13.79 -2.04 -22.80
N SER A 292 -14.30 -3.24 -22.55
CA SER A 292 -14.01 -4.01 -21.32
C SER A 292 -12.49 -4.24 -21.09
N GLN A 293 -11.74 -4.47 -22.17
CA GLN A 293 -10.28 -4.64 -22.12
C GLN A 293 -9.56 -3.35 -21.68
N ASP A 294 -9.96 -2.19 -22.20
CA ASP A 294 -9.39 -0.90 -21.80
C ASP A 294 -9.66 -0.61 -20.32
N GLN A 295 -10.87 -0.94 -19.83
CA GLN A 295 -11.22 -0.81 -18.42
C GLN A 295 -10.38 -1.74 -17.54
N SER A 296 -10.12 -2.97 -17.98
CA SER A 296 -9.26 -3.91 -17.26
C SER A 296 -7.82 -3.36 -17.14
N ILE A 297 -7.28 -2.76 -18.20
CA ILE A 297 -5.95 -2.13 -18.20
C ILE A 297 -5.94 -0.88 -17.33
N LEU A 298 -6.99 -0.08 -17.37
CA LEU A 298 -7.14 1.08 -16.50
C LEU A 298 -7.15 0.66 -15.02
N ARG A 299 -7.78 -0.47 -14.67
CA ARG A 299 -7.68 -1.02 -13.31
C ARG A 299 -6.26 -1.43 -12.96
N VAL A 300 -5.51 -2.02 -13.89
CA VAL A 300 -4.10 -2.39 -13.70
C VAL A 300 -3.23 -1.16 -13.45
N PHE A 301 -3.43 -0.05 -14.18
CA PHE A 301 -2.73 1.23 -13.92
C PHE A 301 -2.85 1.68 -12.46
N TRP A 302 -4.08 1.76 -11.96
CA TRP A 302 -4.36 2.14 -10.58
C TRP A 302 -3.78 1.14 -9.58
N ALA A 303 -3.90 -0.15 -9.88
CA ALA A 303 -3.39 -1.23 -9.03
C ALA A 303 -1.86 -1.22 -8.92
N ILE A 304 -1.15 -0.98 -10.02
CA ILE A 304 0.30 -0.80 -10.08
C ILE A 304 0.72 0.39 -9.23
N LEU A 305 0.10 1.57 -9.40
CA LEU A 305 0.44 2.76 -8.62
C LEU A 305 0.29 2.51 -7.12
N VAL A 306 -0.78 1.82 -6.71
CA VAL A 306 -1.03 1.50 -5.30
C VAL A 306 0.08 0.60 -4.74
N LEU A 307 0.37 -0.51 -5.42
CA LEU A 307 1.37 -1.46 -4.95
C LEU A 307 2.78 -0.87 -4.97
N GLU A 308 3.10 -0.10 -6.01
CA GLU A 308 4.37 0.60 -6.13
C GLU A 308 4.56 1.60 -4.98
N CYS A 309 3.56 2.46 -4.72
CA CYS A 309 3.60 3.39 -3.59
C CYS A 309 3.84 2.69 -2.25
N ASP A 310 3.19 1.53 -2.03
CA ASP A 310 3.33 0.77 -0.79
C ASP A 310 4.77 0.22 -0.63
N ILE A 311 5.40 -0.26 -1.71
CA ILE A 311 6.79 -0.73 -1.70
C ILE A 311 7.78 0.43 -1.48
N LEU A 312 7.59 1.53 -2.22
CA LEU A 312 8.48 2.69 -2.23
C LEU A 312 8.53 3.39 -0.87
N ALA A 313 7.37 3.47 -0.19
CA ALA A 313 7.24 4.11 1.12
C ALA A 313 8.10 3.45 2.21
N GLU A 314 8.50 2.19 2.01
CA GLU A 314 9.25 1.39 2.99
C GLU A 314 10.72 1.18 2.60
N HIS A 315 11.00 1.02 1.30
CA HIS A 315 12.32 0.54 0.82
C HIS A 315 13.12 1.58 0.02
N HIS A 316 12.56 2.76 -0.24
CA HIS A 316 13.25 3.85 -0.97
C HIS A 316 13.77 3.41 -2.36
N LEU A 317 13.05 2.51 -3.02
CA LEU A 317 13.41 2.01 -4.35
C LEU A 317 13.15 3.06 -5.45
N PRO A 318 13.72 2.88 -6.66
CA PRO A 318 13.42 3.78 -7.78
C PRO A 318 11.96 3.71 -8.24
N ARG A 319 11.44 4.85 -8.70
CA ARG A 319 10.09 5.04 -9.25
C ARG A 319 10.00 4.56 -10.71
N SER A 320 8.83 4.14 -11.15
CA SER A 320 8.53 3.80 -12.54
C SER A 320 8.07 5.02 -13.37
N GLY A 321 7.60 6.08 -12.72
CA GLY A 321 7.05 7.28 -13.38
C GLY A 321 5.57 7.17 -13.74
N ILE A 322 4.90 6.06 -13.39
CA ILE A 322 3.49 5.80 -13.72
C ILE A 322 2.53 6.80 -13.08
N GLU A 323 2.91 7.39 -11.95
CA GLU A 323 2.20 8.49 -11.25
C GLU A 323 1.66 9.57 -12.22
N LYS A 324 2.49 10.04 -13.14
CA LYS A 324 2.22 11.16 -14.05
C LYS A 324 1.15 10.83 -15.08
N ILE A 325 0.97 9.54 -15.34
CA ILE A 325 -0.04 9.01 -16.26
C ILE A 325 -1.32 8.77 -15.48
N VAL A 326 -1.25 8.13 -14.31
CA VAL A 326 -2.42 7.84 -13.48
C VAL A 326 -3.13 9.10 -13.03
N ASP A 327 -2.41 10.21 -12.80
CA ASP A 327 -2.99 11.52 -12.49
C ASP A 327 -3.97 12.03 -13.57
N LYS A 328 -3.79 11.56 -14.80
CA LYS A 328 -4.60 11.91 -15.98
C LYS A 328 -5.71 10.91 -16.28
N LEU A 329 -5.74 9.77 -15.58
CA LEU A 329 -6.71 8.71 -15.81
C LEU A 329 -8.01 8.97 -15.06
N PRO A 330 -9.17 8.62 -15.66
CA PRO A 330 -10.41 8.53 -14.91
C PRO A 330 -10.33 7.37 -13.89
N TYR A 331 -11.27 7.37 -12.93
CA TYR A 331 -11.47 6.20 -12.08
C TYR A 331 -12.06 5.05 -12.88
N PRO A 332 -11.67 3.79 -12.60
CA PRO A 332 -12.26 2.62 -13.25
C PRO A 332 -13.73 2.50 -12.89
N TRP A 333 -14.57 2.25 -13.88
CA TRP A 333 -15.95 1.83 -13.63
C TRP A 333 -16.14 0.34 -13.91
N SER A 334 -17.27 -0.19 -13.45
CA SER A 334 -17.73 -1.54 -13.80
C SER A 334 -19.10 -1.43 -14.44
N ASP A 335 -19.29 -2.15 -15.54
CA ASP A 335 -20.52 -2.28 -16.33
C ASP A 335 -21.50 -3.31 -15.74
N GLY A 336 -21.13 -3.97 -14.64
CA GLY A 336 -21.95 -4.96 -13.92
C GLY A 336 -22.75 -4.40 -12.73
N PRO A 337 -23.58 -5.25 -12.07
CA PRO A 337 -24.20 -4.90 -10.82
C PRO A 337 -23.12 -4.46 -9.83
N SER A 338 -23.34 -3.30 -9.21
CA SER A 338 -22.47 -2.61 -8.26
C SER A 338 -21.97 -3.56 -7.15
N GLU A 339 -20.86 -4.24 -7.38
CA GLU A 339 -20.29 -5.15 -6.39
C GLU A 339 -19.70 -4.32 -5.22
N PRO A 340 -20.01 -4.65 -3.95
CA PRO A 340 -19.58 -3.84 -2.81
C PRO A 340 -18.05 -3.66 -2.71
N TYR A 341 -17.26 -4.64 -3.17
CA TYR A 341 -15.81 -4.55 -3.13
C TYR A 341 -15.26 -3.49 -4.09
N MET A 342 -15.90 -3.27 -5.25
CA MET A 342 -15.46 -2.26 -6.23
C MET A 342 -15.62 -0.85 -5.66
N HIS A 343 -16.73 -0.59 -4.96
CA HIS A 343 -16.97 0.68 -4.27
C HIS A 343 -15.94 0.90 -3.18
N ARG A 344 -15.58 -0.15 -2.46
CA ARG A 344 -14.56 -0.11 -1.40
C ARG A 344 -13.16 0.13 -1.97
N TRP A 345 -12.84 -0.44 -3.12
CA TRP A 345 -11.59 -0.19 -3.82
C TRP A 345 -11.52 1.24 -4.39
N LEU A 346 -12.60 1.75 -4.98
CA LEU A 346 -12.67 3.17 -5.40
C LEU A 346 -12.55 4.15 -4.22
N ALA A 347 -13.18 3.80 -3.08
CA ALA A 347 -13.01 4.53 -1.84
C ALA A 347 -11.53 4.50 -1.38
N ASP A 348 -10.82 3.37 -1.55
CA ASP A 348 -9.37 3.30 -1.32
C ASP A 348 -8.62 4.30 -2.19
N LEU A 349 -8.76 4.19 -3.51
CA LEU A 349 -8.01 4.98 -4.47
C LEU A 349 -8.21 6.48 -4.25
N SER A 350 -9.45 6.90 -4.04
CA SER A 350 -9.79 8.30 -3.73
C SER A 350 -9.20 8.76 -2.39
N SER A 351 -9.22 7.92 -1.35
CA SER A 351 -8.61 8.24 -0.05
C SER A 351 -7.08 8.36 -0.13
N ARG A 352 -6.43 7.47 -0.89
CA ARG A 352 -4.98 7.49 -1.14
C ARG A 352 -4.59 8.73 -1.93
N ARG A 353 -5.40 9.15 -2.91
CA ARG A 353 -5.17 10.38 -3.65
C ARG A 353 -5.20 11.61 -2.76
N LEU A 354 -6.19 11.70 -1.86
CA LEU A 354 -6.25 12.77 -0.87
C LEU A 354 -5.06 12.72 0.09
N LEU A 355 -4.62 11.52 0.48
CA LEU A 355 -3.47 11.34 1.35
C LEU A 355 -2.16 11.76 0.69
N ASN A 356 -1.93 11.36 -0.56
CA ASN A 356 -0.72 11.74 -1.31
C ASN A 356 -0.65 13.26 -1.47
N ARG A 357 -1.79 13.91 -1.72
CA ARG A 357 -1.89 15.38 -1.70
C ARG A 357 -1.49 15.98 -0.35
N ILE A 358 -1.95 15.41 0.78
CA ILE A 358 -1.53 15.83 2.13
C ILE A 358 -0.02 15.65 2.32
N HIS A 359 0.53 14.53 1.86
CA HIS A 359 1.96 14.24 1.95
C HIS A 359 2.80 15.23 1.13
N TYR A 360 2.41 15.52 -0.10
CA TYR A 360 3.07 16.52 -0.94
C TYR A 360 3.12 17.88 -0.23
N VAL A 361 2.00 18.36 0.30
CA VAL A 361 1.94 19.63 1.05
C VAL A 361 2.84 19.64 2.29
N LEU A 362 2.99 18.50 2.97
CA LEU A 362 3.84 18.38 4.14
C LEU A 362 5.32 18.23 3.80
N TYR A 363 5.69 17.69 2.65
CA TYR A 363 7.06 17.24 2.39
C TYR A 363 7.68 17.75 1.08
N ALA A 364 6.96 18.53 0.27
CA ALA A 364 7.50 19.15 -0.95
C ALA A 364 8.71 20.08 -0.68
N GLU A 365 8.80 20.64 0.52
CA GLU A 365 9.92 21.49 0.96
C GLU A 365 11.23 20.73 1.22
N ALA A 366 11.23 19.40 1.18
CA ALA A 366 12.37 18.56 1.57
C ALA A 366 13.17 17.99 0.38
N GLU A 367 12.88 18.38 -0.86
CA GLU A 367 13.65 17.96 -2.04
C GLU A 367 14.90 18.85 -2.23
N PRO A 368 16.12 18.32 -2.07
CA PRO A 368 17.34 19.09 -2.31
C PRO A 368 17.66 19.09 -3.80
N GLY A 369 17.34 20.17 -4.52
CA GLY A 369 17.83 20.35 -5.89
C GLY A 369 17.05 21.26 -6.83
N THR A 370 15.84 21.73 -6.48
CA THR A 370 15.02 22.56 -7.37
C THR A 370 14.82 23.97 -6.83
N GLY A 371 15.67 24.90 -7.28
CA GLY A 371 15.45 26.36 -7.20
C GLY A 371 15.65 27.01 -5.82
N ASP A 372 15.95 28.31 -5.83
CA ASP A 372 16.24 29.10 -4.62
C ASP A 372 15.16 28.92 -3.54
N PRO A 373 15.54 28.56 -2.29
CA PRO A 373 14.61 28.23 -1.20
C PRO A 373 13.91 29.45 -0.57
N ALA A 374 14.22 30.67 -1.00
CA ALA A 374 13.76 31.89 -0.34
C ALA A 374 12.35 32.33 -0.77
N ASP A 375 12.02 32.32 -2.07
CA ASP A 375 10.82 33.02 -2.56
C ASP A 375 9.51 32.20 -2.53
N ASN A 376 9.57 30.86 -2.64
CA ASN A 376 8.36 30.01 -2.61
C ASN A 376 7.90 29.61 -1.19
N SER A 377 8.72 29.85 -0.17
CA SER A 377 8.48 29.37 1.19
C SER A 377 7.38 30.16 1.91
N GLU A 378 7.33 31.48 1.71
CA GLU A 378 6.40 32.36 2.41
C GLU A 378 4.98 32.29 1.84
N GLU A 379 4.82 32.15 0.52
CA GLU A 379 3.52 31.89 -0.14
C GLU A 379 2.95 30.50 0.19
N THR A 380 3.80 29.46 0.27
CA THR A 380 3.34 28.10 0.59
C THR A 380 2.88 28.00 2.05
N LEU A 381 3.62 28.61 2.97
CA LEU A 381 3.29 28.66 4.41
C LEU A 381 2.06 29.53 4.71
N SER A 382 1.89 30.66 4.02
CA SER A 382 0.71 31.52 4.18
C SER A 382 -0.57 30.87 3.64
N ASN A 383 -0.45 30.02 2.61
CA ASN A 383 -1.58 29.25 2.05
C ASN A 383 -1.87 27.93 2.79
N LEU A 384 -0.95 27.45 3.63
CA LEU A 384 -1.06 26.19 4.36
C LEU A 384 -2.32 26.08 5.25
N PRO A 385 -2.78 27.12 5.96
CA PRO A 385 -4.04 27.08 6.71
C PRO A 385 -5.25 26.90 5.79
N ASN A 386 -5.33 27.64 4.69
CA ASN A 386 -6.45 27.55 3.73
C ASN A 386 -6.49 26.16 3.09
N LEU A 387 -5.33 25.64 2.70
CA LEU A 387 -5.18 24.30 2.16
C LEU A 387 -5.57 23.21 3.17
N ALA A 388 -5.21 23.37 4.44
CA ALA A 388 -5.62 22.45 5.51
C ALA A 388 -7.15 22.45 5.71
N HIS A 389 -7.81 23.60 5.61
CA HIS A 389 -9.27 23.71 5.67
C HIS A 389 -9.93 23.05 4.46
N GLU A 390 -9.41 23.29 3.25
CA GLU A 390 -9.94 22.68 2.02
C GLU A 390 -9.77 21.16 2.02
N LEU A 391 -8.61 20.64 2.43
CA LEU A 391 -8.39 19.20 2.60
C LEU A 391 -9.35 18.58 3.64
N ASN A 392 -9.67 19.31 4.70
CA ASN A 392 -10.66 18.87 5.69
C ASN A 392 -12.08 18.83 5.11
N ARG A 393 -12.43 19.84 4.30
CA ARG A 393 -13.71 19.87 3.58
C ARG A 393 -13.80 18.69 2.60
N GLN A 394 -12.74 18.43 1.84
CA GLN A 394 -12.66 17.29 0.92
C GLN A 394 -12.76 15.95 1.65
N LEU A 395 -12.12 15.81 2.82
CA LEU A 395 -12.25 14.60 3.64
C LEU A 395 -13.69 14.37 4.13
N GLY A 396 -14.35 15.44 4.60
CA GLY A 396 -15.75 15.38 5.02
C GLY A 396 -16.68 15.03 3.84
N ALA A 397 -16.49 15.70 2.71
CA ALA A 397 -17.24 15.42 1.48
C ALA A 397 -17.02 13.97 1.02
N TRP A 398 -15.77 13.48 1.00
CA TRP A 398 -15.43 12.10 0.67
C TRP A 398 -16.22 11.11 1.51
N TYR A 399 -16.23 11.28 2.84
CA TYR A 399 -16.97 10.40 3.75
C TYR A 399 -18.48 10.40 3.48
N HIS A 400 -19.06 11.57 3.22
CA HIS A 400 -20.49 11.71 2.89
C HIS A 400 -20.86 11.26 1.47
N LEU A 401 -19.90 11.12 0.56
CA LEU A 401 -20.10 10.59 -0.79
C LEU A 401 -19.98 9.06 -0.85
N LEU A 402 -19.44 8.42 0.19
CA LEU A 402 -19.39 6.95 0.26
C LEU A 402 -20.81 6.38 0.29
N PRO A 403 -21.12 5.32 -0.51
CA PRO A 403 -22.38 4.58 -0.41
C PRO A 403 -22.65 4.10 1.02
N HIS A 404 -23.92 4.12 1.43
CA HIS A 404 -24.34 3.69 2.78
C HIS A 404 -23.91 2.26 3.13
N SER A 405 -23.78 1.39 2.13
CA SER A 405 -23.33 -0.01 2.30
C SER A 405 -21.86 -0.17 2.69
N ILE A 406 -21.02 0.84 2.44
CA ILE A 406 -19.58 0.79 2.74
C ILE A 406 -19.12 1.89 3.70
N ARG A 407 -20.01 2.80 4.07
CA ARG A 407 -19.70 3.91 4.98
C ARG A 407 -19.57 3.35 6.40
N PRO A 408 -18.38 3.39 7.03
CA PRO A 408 -18.21 2.86 8.37
C PRO A 408 -18.93 3.74 9.38
N ASN A 409 -19.56 3.13 10.37
CA ASN A 409 -20.09 3.88 11.50
C ASN A 409 -18.93 4.24 12.45
N LEU A 410 -18.69 5.55 12.62
CA LEU A 410 -17.57 6.07 13.40
C LEU A 410 -17.78 5.96 14.92
N ASP A 411 -19.02 5.71 15.37
CA ASP A 411 -19.39 5.64 16.78
C ASP A 411 -19.34 4.19 17.32
N SER A 412 -19.25 3.20 16.44
CA SER A 412 -19.14 1.78 16.77
C SER A 412 -17.80 1.21 16.32
N PRO A 413 -17.23 0.20 17.02
CA PRO A 413 -16.05 -0.50 16.53
C PRO A 413 -16.34 -1.14 15.16
N PRO A 414 -15.39 -1.11 14.21
CA PRO A 414 -15.60 -1.67 12.88
C PRO A 414 -15.85 -3.18 12.94
N ILE A 415 -16.82 -3.66 12.16
CA ILE A 415 -17.20 -5.07 12.13
C ILE A 415 -16.55 -5.72 10.89
N GLY A 416 -15.57 -6.59 11.13
CA GLY A 416 -14.85 -7.30 10.06
C GLY A 416 -13.76 -6.46 9.37
N ILE A 417 -12.98 -7.14 8.54
CA ILE A 417 -11.78 -6.58 7.87
C ILE A 417 -12.15 -5.41 6.96
N ASP A 418 -13.31 -5.51 6.32
CA ASP A 418 -13.81 -4.57 5.32
C ASP A 418 -14.13 -3.18 5.91
N ASP A 419 -14.86 -3.12 7.03
CA ASP A 419 -15.16 -1.87 7.75
C ASP A 419 -13.92 -1.32 8.46
N THR A 420 -13.05 -2.22 8.92
CA THR A 420 -11.79 -1.87 9.56
C THR A 420 -10.89 -1.10 8.59
N MET A 421 -10.80 -1.54 7.34
CA MET A 421 -9.97 -0.88 6.32
C MET A 421 -10.41 0.55 6.02
N VAL A 422 -11.71 0.77 5.80
CA VAL A 422 -12.25 2.11 5.51
C VAL A 422 -12.11 3.02 6.74
N SER A 423 -12.35 2.49 7.94
CA SER A 423 -12.21 3.21 9.20
C SER A 423 -10.77 3.64 9.48
N ILE A 424 -9.80 2.74 9.30
CA ILE A 424 -8.37 3.04 9.47
C ILE A 424 -7.94 4.17 8.53
N ARG A 425 -8.40 4.14 7.28
CA ARG A 425 -8.07 5.17 6.28
C ARG A 425 -8.67 6.53 6.61
N PHE A 426 -9.93 6.56 7.02
CA PHE A 426 -10.56 7.79 7.48
C PHE A 426 -9.83 8.39 8.70
N VAL A 427 -9.49 7.55 9.69
CA VAL A 427 -8.71 7.97 10.86
C VAL A 427 -7.33 8.47 10.46
N ARG A 428 -6.67 7.82 9.50
CA ARG A 428 -5.36 8.21 8.95
C ARG A 428 -5.40 9.61 8.35
N LEU A 429 -6.39 9.90 7.50
CA LEU A 429 -6.58 11.22 6.90
C LEU A 429 -6.86 12.30 7.96
N ARG A 430 -7.68 11.98 8.96
CA ARG A 430 -7.99 12.90 10.08
C ARG A 430 -6.76 13.20 10.96
N ARG A 431 -5.87 12.22 11.13
CA ARG A 431 -4.58 12.40 11.84
C ARG A 431 -3.58 13.21 11.02
N GLY A 432 -3.49 12.98 9.70
CA GLY A 432 -2.68 13.80 8.78
C GLY A 432 -3.03 15.29 8.88
N ARG A 433 -4.33 15.63 8.92
CA ARG A 433 -4.81 16.99 9.17
C ARG A 433 -4.31 17.58 10.50
N ARG A 434 -4.39 16.82 11.60
CA ARG A 434 -3.91 17.27 12.92
C ARG A 434 -2.42 17.61 12.89
N ARG A 435 -1.62 16.92 12.05
CA ARG A 435 -0.20 17.26 11.86
C ARG A 435 -0.01 18.59 11.14
N ILE A 436 -0.75 18.88 10.06
CA ILE A 436 -0.69 20.19 9.39
C ILE A 436 -1.03 21.32 10.38
N GLN A 437 -2.11 21.14 11.15
CA GLN A 437 -2.53 22.11 12.17
C GLN A 437 -1.57 22.27 13.36
N ARG A 438 -0.77 21.23 13.65
CA ARG A 438 0.28 21.28 14.68
C ARG A 438 1.57 21.90 14.15
N ARG A 439 1.94 21.64 12.89
CA ARG A 439 3.08 22.30 12.21
C ARG A 439 2.86 23.81 12.07
N LEU A 440 1.61 24.22 11.84
CA LEU A 440 1.21 25.63 11.89
C LEU A 440 1.32 26.27 13.28
N ARG A 441 1.34 25.44 14.35
CA ARG A 441 1.28 25.90 15.76
C ARG A 441 2.61 25.79 16.51
N MET A 442 3.46 24.85 16.12
CA MET A 442 4.80 24.65 16.67
C MET A 442 5.81 25.05 15.61
N ARG A 443 6.49 26.18 15.87
CA ARG A 443 7.59 26.70 15.05
C ARG A 443 8.89 25.88 15.17
N ASP A 444 8.93 24.81 15.96
CA ASP A 444 10.15 24.03 16.20
C ASP A 444 9.96 22.51 16.14
N SER A 445 10.93 21.89 15.47
CA SER A 445 11.00 20.51 14.98
C SER A 445 11.36 19.49 16.07
N VAL A 446 10.39 18.83 16.73
CA VAL A 446 10.71 17.65 17.56
C VAL A 446 9.67 16.51 17.52
N LEU A 447 8.42 16.73 17.13
CA LEU A 447 7.35 15.74 17.39
C LEU A 447 6.94 14.80 16.23
N CYS A 448 7.77 14.65 15.19
CA CYS A 448 7.46 13.80 14.02
C CYS A 448 7.59 12.27 14.28
N ILE A 449 8.10 11.87 15.44
CA ILE A 449 8.63 10.50 15.66
C ILE A 449 7.60 9.52 16.24
N VAL A 450 6.65 9.97 17.08
CA VAL A 450 5.76 9.06 17.82
C VAL A 450 4.54 8.62 16.99
N ASP A 451 4.02 9.49 16.13
CA ASP A 451 2.76 9.22 15.42
C ASP A 451 2.93 8.46 14.09
N GLY A 452 4.17 8.33 13.59
CA GLY A 452 4.44 7.48 12.44
C GLY A 452 4.09 6.03 12.73
N ILE A 453 4.34 5.58 13.98
CA ILE A 453 4.34 4.17 14.41
C ILE A 453 2.98 3.51 14.17
N SER A 454 1.88 4.26 14.21
CA SER A 454 0.53 3.76 13.92
C SER A 454 0.13 3.82 12.43
N MET A 455 0.95 4.44 11.57
CA MET A 455 0.60 4.80 10.18
C MET A 455 1.03 3.74 9.14
N LEU A 456 2.00 2.88 9.47
CA LEU A 456 2.50 1.78 8.62
C LEU A 456 2.27 0.38 9.20
N TRP A 457 2.04 0.26 10.52
CA TRP A 457 1.82 -1.04 11.19
C TRP A 457 0.60 -1.82 10.68
N SER A 458 -0.29 -1.19 9.90
CA SER A 458 -1.48 -1.84 9.33
C SER A 458 -1.45 -2.04 7.81
N THR A 459 -0.53 -1.40 7.07
CA THR A 459 -0.34 -1.70 5.63
C THR A 459 0.40 -3.01 5.42
N GLN A 460 1.34 -3.35 6.32
CA GLN A 460 2.13 -4.59 6.25
C GLN A 460 1.46 -5.79 6.92
N TYR A 461 0.36 -5.58 7.67
CA TYR A 461 -0.36 -6.62 8.40
C TYR A 461 -1.81 -6.85 7.93
N MET A 462 -2.23 -6.28 6.80
CA MET A 462 -3.43 -6.74 6.10
C MET A 462 -3.13 -7.98 5.25
N ARG A 463 -2.62 -9.03 5.90
CA ARG A 463 -3.21 -10.34 5.62
C ARG A 463 -4.62 -10.31 6.22
N PRO A 464 -5.60 -11.04 5.67
CA PRO A 464 -6.81 -11.33 6.42
C PRO A 464 -6.39 -12.12 7.68
N GLN A 465 -6.10 -11.42 8.77
CA GLN A 465 -6.07 -12.02 10.09
C GLN A 465 -7.52 -12.40 10.37
N ARG A 466 -7.84 -13.68 10.15
CA ARG A 466 -8.97 -14.31 10.82
C ARG A 466 -8.66 -14.20 12.32
N LEU A 467 -9.41 -13.36 13.02
CA LEU A 467 -9.83 -13.70 14.37
C LEU A 467 -10.88 -14.80 14.26
#